data_AF-A0A952Q889-F1
#
_entry.id   AF-A0A952Q889-F1
#
_cell.length_a   1.000
_cell.length_b   1.000
_cell.length_c   1.000
_cell.angle_alpha   90.00
_cell.angle_beta   90.00
_cell.angle_gamma   90.00
#
_symmetry.space_group_name_H-M   'P 1'
#
loop_
_entity.id
_entity.type
_entity.pdbx_description
1 polymer ?
#
loop_
_entity_poly.entity_id
_entity_poly.type
_entity_poly.pdbx_seq_one_letter_code
_entity_poly.pdbx_strand_id
1 'polypeptide(L)'
;MNTIEFVTLDVDDPAAADAFYASAFGLGDRVRVRASDAETTGFRGFTLSLICSQPATVRALVDSAIGAGATIVKLAEKSLWGFGGVVQAPDGTIWQIATSNKKDTGPATKDVDDIVILLAADDVGASKSFYVERGLTVGKSFGKYIEFDMPSSPIKLGLYSRKALAKAAGVSPEGSGSHRISLGGGAEPFTDPDGFDWEPASG
;
A
#
# COMPACT_ATOMS: atom_id res chain seq x y z
N MET A 1 16.32 7.96 7.66
CA MET A 1 15.01 7.29 7.53
C MET A 1 14.59 7.41 6.07
N ASN A 2 15.35 6.83 5.14
CA ASN A 2 15.24 7.18 3.71
C ASN A 2 14.85 5.98 2.84
N THR A 3 14.55 4.85 3.48
CA THR A 3 14.15 3.62 2.82
C THR A 3 13.10 2.90 3.64
N ILE A 4 12.14 2.29 2.97
CA ILE A 4 11.23 1.27 3.47
C ILE A 4 11.59 0.03 2.67
N GLU A 5 12.22 -0.94 3.33
CA GLU A 5 12.70 -2.16 2.71
C GLU A 5 11.57 -3.19 2.55
N PHE A 6 10.65 -3.20 3.52
CA PHE A 6 9.50 -4.10 3.53
C PHE A 6 8.34 -3.48 4.32
N VAL A 7 7.16 -4.05 4.16
CA VAL A 7 6.04 -3.88 5.08
C VAL A 7 5.71 -5.22 5.72
N THR A 8 5.39 -5.21 7.00
CA THR A 8 4.92 -6.39 7.73
C THR A 8 3.43 -6.25 7.95
N LEU A 9 2.64 -7.17 7.38
CA LEU A 9 1.20 -7.24 7.59
C LEU A 9 0.90 -8.17 8.76
N ASP A 10 0.21 -7.63 9.77
CA ASP A 10 -0.23 -8.40 10.92
C ASP A 10 -1.55 -9.11 10.58
N VAL A 11 -1.57 -10.44 10.68
CA VAL A 11 -2.67 -11.27 10.16
C VAL A 11 -3.01 -12.40 11.13
N ASP A 12 -4.26 -12.85 11.09
CA ASP A 12 -4.72 -13.94 11.96
C ASP A 12 -4.12 -15.30 11.54
N ASP A 13 -3.88 -15.51 10.24
CA ASP A 13 -3.27 -16.73 9.68
C ASP A 13 -2.11 -16.36 8.72
N PRO A 14 -0.86 -16.31 9.22
CA PRO A 14 0.32 -16.02 8.39
C PRO A 14 0.52 -16.98 7.23
N ALA A 15 0.24 -18.28 7.40
CA ALA A 15 0.45 -19.25 6.34
C ALA A 15 -0.53 -19.05 5.17
N ALA A 16 -1.78 -18.75 5.47
CA ALA A 16 -2.77 -18.40 4.45
C ALA A 16 -2.42 -17.06 3.76
N ALA A 17 -1.97 -16.07 4.52
CA ALA A 17 -1.56 -14.78 3.97
C ALA A 17 -0.32 -14.89 3.07
N ASP A 18 0.71 -15.64 3.47
CA ASP A 18 1.90 -15.91 2.66
C ASP A 18 1.54 -16.60 1.35
N ALA A 19 0.69 -17.64 1.40
CA ALA A 19 0.22 -18.33 0.21
C ALA A 19 -0.54 -17.39 -0.73
N PHE A 20 -1.38 -16.50 -0.17
CA PHE A 20 -2.06 -15.46 -0.93
C PHE A 20 -1.06 -14.53 -1.62
N TYR A 21 -0.14 -13.90 -0.89
CA TYR A 21 0.78 -12.91 -1.45
C TYR A 21 1.77 -13.50 -2.46
N ALA A 22 2.23 -14.73 -2.23
CA ALA A 22 3.05 -15.47 -3.19
C ALA A 22 2.30 -15.76 -4.49
N SER A 23 1.04 -16.18 -4.43
CA SER A 23 0.21 -16.48 -5.61
C SER A 23 -0.30 -15.24 -6.32
N ALA A 24 -0.70 -14.21 -5.57
CA ALA A 24 -1.32 -13.00 -6.10
C ALA A 24 -0.29 -12.10 -6.80
N PHE A 25 0.82 -11.80 -6.12
CA PHE A 25 1.72 -10.71 -6.53
C PHE A 25 3.20 -11.12 -6.63
N GLY A 26 3.66 -12.09 -5.84
CA GLY A 26 5.05 -12.56 -5.87
C GLY A 26 6.07 -11.49 -5.48
N LEU A 27 5.77 -10.70 -4.44
CA LEU A 27 6.58 -9.51 -4.06
C LEU A 27 7.86 -9.84 -3.29
N GLY A 28 8.06 -11.10 -2.89
CA GLY A 28 9.19 -11.54 -2.07
C GLY A 28 9.19 -10.86 -0.70
N ASP A 29 10.38 -10.61 -0.15
CA ASP A 29 10.55 -10.09 1.21
C ASP A 29 10.05 -8.65 1.44
N ARG A 30 9.58 -7.98 0.37
CA ARG A 30 8.99 -6.63 0.44
C ARG A 30 7.63 -6.63 1.14
N VAL A 31 6.93 -7.75 1.15
CA VAL A 31 5.70 -7.94 1.93
C VAL A 31 5.92 -9.16 2.81
N ARG A 32 5.98 -8.91 4.11
CA ARG A 32 6.10 -9.94 5.15
C ARG A 32 4.78 -10.06 5.87
N VAL A 33 4.59 -11.16 6.57
CA VAL A 33 3.42 -11.39 7.42
C VAL A 33 3.86 -11.76 8.82
N ARG A 34 3.06 -11.37 9.81
CA ARG A 34 3.28 -11.69 11.23
C ARG A 34 1.96 -12.04 11.88
N ALA A 35 1.97 -13.03 12.77
CA ALA A 35 0.76 -13.41 13.50
C ALA A 35 0.32 -12.29 14.44
N SER A 36 -0.97 -11.94 14.42
CA SER A 36 -1.57 -11.01 15.37
C SER A 36 -3.06 -11.23 15.49
N ASP A 37 -3.57 -11.13 16.71
CA ASP A 37 -5.00 -11.12 17.04
C ASP A 37 -5.52 -9.70 17.35
N ALA A 38 -4.69 -8.67 17.15
CA ALA A 38 -5.06 -7.29 17.47
C ALA A 38 -6.34 -6.87 16.76
N GLU A 39 -7.33 -6.41 17.51
CA GLU A 39 -8.66 -6.10 16.97
C GLU A 39 -8.58 -4.96 15.94
N THR A 40 -9.32 -5.10 14.84
CA THR A 40 -9.41 -4.10 13.77
C THR A 40 -10.75 -4.20 13.06
N THR A 41 -11.30 -3.08 12.62
CA THR A 41 -12.57 -3.01 11.90
C THR A 41 -12.52 -1.96 10.80
N GLY A 42 -13.25 -2.20 9.71
CA GLY A 42 -13.39 -1.23 8.62
C GLY A 42 -12.05 -0.88 7.94
N PHE A 43 -11.90 0.39 7.57
CA PHE A 43 -10.69 0.88 6.91
C PHE A 43 -9.55 1.05 7.91
N ARG A 44 -8.44 0.33 7.69
CA ARG A 44 -7.23 0.36 8.54
C ARG A 44 -6.33 1.57 8.31
N GLY A 45 -6.80 2.59 7.59
CA GLY A 45 -6.03 3.82 7.40
C GLY A 45 -4.88 3.73 6.40
N PHE A 46 -4.71 2.65 5.64
CA PHE A 46 -3.67 2.59 4.61
C PHE A 46 -4.12 1.83 3.37
N THR A 47 -3.43 2.04 2.26
CA THR A 47 -3.48 1.16 1.08
C THR A 47 -2.09 0.82 0.60
N LEU A 48 -1.94 -0.36 -0.02
CA LEU A 48 -0.76 -0.71 -0.79
C LEU A 48 -1.10 -0.61 -2.28
N SER A 49 -0.21 -0.01 -3.06
CA SER A 49 -0.38 0.17 -4.49
C SER A 49 0.71 -0.54 -5.27
N LEU A 50 0.31 -1.27 -6.31
CA LEU A 50 1.19 -1.84 -7.32
C LEU A 50 1.10 -0.98 -8.59
N ILE A 51 2.18 -0.28 -8.91
CA ILE A 51 2.29 0.51 -10.12
C ILE A 51 2.87 -0.36 -11.22
N CYS A 52 2.17 -0.41 -12.35
CA CYS A 52 2.45 -1.31 -13.45
C CYS A 52 2.69 -0.54 -14.75
N SER A 53 3.37 -1.20 -15.68
CA SER A 53 3.75 -0.59 -16.95
C SER A 53 2.56 -0.35 -17.89
N GLN A 54 1.49 -1.15 -17.80
CA GLN A 54 0.36 -1.10 -18.74
C GLN A 54 -0.94 -1.74 -18.21
N PRO A 55 -2.10 -1.44 -18.83
CA PRO A 55 -3.41 -1.99 -18.43
C PRO A 55 -3.51 -3.52 -18.42
N ALA A 56 -2.86 -4.22 -19.36
CA ALA A 56 -2.85 -5.68 -19.41
C ALA A 56 -2.17 -6.31 -18.18
N THR A 57 -1.08 -5.71 -17.69
CA THR A 57 -0.40 -6.13 -16.45
C THR A 57 -1.27 -5.87 -15.23
N VAL A 58 -1.97 -4.72 -15.17
CA VAL A 58 -2.96 -4.44 -14.12
C VAL A 58 -4.03 -5.52 -14.07
N ARG A 59 -4.63 -5.87 -15.22
CA ARG A 59 -5.65 -6.93 -15.30
C ARG A 59 -5.11 -8.28 -14.85
N ALA A 60 -3.92 -8.66 -15.31
CA ALA A 60 -3.29 -9.92 -14.93
C ALA A 60 -3.04 -10.03 -13.41
N LEU A 61 -2.64 -8.95 -12.74
CA LEU A 61 -2.44 -8.92 -11.29
C LEU A 61 -3.77 -8.93 -10.52
N VAL A 62 -4.79 -8.21 -11.01
CA VAL A 62 -6.15 -8.25 -10.44
C VAL A 62 -6.73 -9.66 -10.53
N ASP A 63 -6.65 -10.29 -11.71
CA ASP A 63 -7.13 -11.66 -11.92
C ASP A 63 -6.36 -12.68 -11.05
N SER A 64 -5.04 -12.48 -10.90
CA SER A 64 -4.21 -13.31 -10.01
C SER A 64 -4.62 -13.18 -8.54
N ALA A 65 -4.89 -11.95 -8.08
CA ALA A 65 -5.36 -11.71 -6.71
C ALA A 65 -6.73 -12.33 -6.47
N ILE A 66 -7.68 -12.20 -7.41
CA ILE A 66 -8.99 -12.83 -7.32
C ILE A 66 -8.86 -14.35 -7.30
N GLY A 67 -8.02 -14.92 -8.18
CA GLY A 67 -7.73 -16.36 -8.20
C GLY A 67 -7.11 -16.89 -6.91
N ALA A 68 -6.39 -16.04 -6.18
CA ALA A 68 -5.81 -16.34 -4.86
C ALA A 68 -6.80 -16.10 -3.70
N GLY A 69 -8.00 -15.55 -3.94
CA GLY A 69 -9.04 -15.35 -2.92
C GLY A 69 -9.33 -13.89 -2.56
N ALA A 70 -8.75 -12.90 -3.26
CA ALA A 70 -9.12 -11.51 -3.07
C ALA A 70 -10.54 -11.22 -3.56
N THR A 71 -11.18 -10.22 -2.97
CA THR A 71 -12.47 -9.70 -3.41
C THR A 71 -12.29 -8.39 -4.18
N ILE A 72 -13.12 -8.15 -5.19
CA ILE A 72 -13.08 -6.89 -5.95
C ILE A 72 -13.77 -5.80 -5.13
N VAL A 73 -13.05 -4.71 -4.86
CA VAL A 73 -13.60 -3.47 -4.28
C VAL A 73 -13.98 -2.50 -5.39
N LYS A 74 -13.12 -2.38 -6.41
CA LYS A 74 -13.36 -1.58 -7.62
C LYS A 74 -12.87 -2.32 -8.85
N LEU A 75 -13.72 -2.38 -9.88
CA LEU A 75 -13.36 -3.00 -11.17
C LEU A 75 -12.14 -2.32 -11.79
N ALA A 76 -11.33 -3.12 -12.48
CA ALA A 76 -10.18 -2.64 -13.23
C ALA A 76 -10.64 -1.94 -14.51
N GLU A 77 -10.66 -0.61 -14.49
CA GLU A 77 -11.25 0.20 -15.56
C GLU A 77 -10.42 1.44 -15.88
N LYS A 78 -10.72 2.06 -17.04
CA LYS A 78 -10.11 3.33 -17.44
C LYS A 78 -10.62 4.46 -16.54
N SER A 79 -9.73 5.36 -16.18
CA SER A 79 -10.05 6.59 -15.46
C SER A 79 -9.36 7.80 -16.11
N LEU A 80 -9.61 8.99 -15.55
CA LEU A 80 -8.92 10.21 -15.98
C LEU A 80 -7.39 10.06 -15.87
N TRP A 81 -6.92 9.36 -14.84
CA TRP A 81 -5.53 9.25 -14.43
C TRP A 81 -4.80 8.04 -15.04
N GLY A 82 -5.50 7.16 -15.76
CA GLY A 82 -4.91 5.96 -16.35
C GLY A 82 -5.87 4.78 -16.39
N PHE A 83 -5.42 3.63 -15.90
CA PHE A 83 -6.20 2.40 -15.76
C PHE A 83 -5.89 1.73 -14.41
N GLY A 84 -6.89 1.26 -13.69
CA GLY A 84 -6.66 0.65 -12.39
C GLY A 84 -7.90 0.01 -11.76
N GLY A 85 -7.65 -0.88 -10.80
CA GLY A 85 -8.66 -1.55 -9.98
C GLY A 85 -8.24 -1.60 -8.51
N VAL A 86 -9.18 -2.00 -7.65
CA VAL A 86 -8.92 -2.18 -6.21
C VAL A 86 -9.47 -3.53 -5.77
N VAL A 87 -8.64 -4.28 -5.05
CA VAL A 87 -9.01 -5.57 -4.46
C VAL A 87 -8.73 -5.55 -2.96
N GLN A 88 -9.46 -6.39 -2.21
CA GLN A 88 -9.23 -6.62 -0.80
C GLN A 88 -8.75 -8.06 -0.61
N ALA A 89 -7.56 -8.21 -0.03
CA ALA A 89 -6.98 -9.51 0.31
C ALA A 89 -7.81 -10.22 1.40
N PRO A 90 -7.69 -11.55 1.56
CA PRO A 90 -8.41 -12.31 2.58
C PRO A 90 -8.16 -11.80 4.02
N ASP A 91 -6.98 -11.27 4.29
CA ASP A 91 -6.61 -10.67 5.58
C ASP A 91 -7.22 -9.27 5.83
N GLY A 92 -7.97 -8.73 4.85
CA GLY A 92 -8.61 -7.42 4.88
C GLY A 92 -7.78 -6.26 4.32
N THR A 93 -6.53 -6.48 3.90
CA THR A 93 -5.65 -5.46 3.32
C THR A 93 -6.15 -5.00 1.96
N ILE A 94 -6.15 -3.68 1.73
CA ILE A 94 -6.65 -3.08 0.48
C ILE A 94 -5.48 -2.80 -0.46
N TRP A 95 -5.58 -3.36 -1.67
CA TRP A 95 -4.60 -3.25 -2.74
C TRP A 95 -5.15 -2.48 -3.92
N GLN A 96 -4.44 -1.43 -4.33
CA GLN A 96 -4.71 -0.68 -5.56
C GLN A 96 -3.73 -1.14 -6.63
N ILE A 97 -4.20 -1.48 -7.81
CA ILE A 97 -3.34 -1.93 -8.91
C ILE A 97 -3.59 -0.99 -10.07
N ALA A 98 -2.57 -0.27 -10.51
CA ALA A 98 -2.76 0.85 -11.40
C ALA A 98 -1.60 1.09 -12.36
N THR A 99 -1.91 1.77 -13.45
CA THR A 99 -0.95 2.37 -14.37
C THR A 99 -1.45 3.75 -14.81
N SER A 100 -0.56 4.68 -15.09
CA SER A 100 -0.91 5.96 -15.74
C SER A 100 -1.13 5.79 -17.24
N ASN A 101 -0.66 4.69 -17.83
CA ASN A 101 -0.82 4.38 -19.24
C ASN A 101 -2.25 3.92 -19.54
N LYS A 102 -2.75 4.27 -20.74
CA LYS A 102 -4.15 3.98 -21.15
C LYS A 102 -4.27 2.90 -22.21
N LYS A 103 -3.15 2.38 -22.68
CA LYS A 103 -3.06 1.41 -23.78
C LYS A 103 -1.98 0.39 -23.46
N ASP A 104 -2.18 -0.81 -23.99
CA ASP A 104 -1.19 -1.88 -23.94
C ASP A 104 -0.15 -1.64 -25.04
N THR A 105 1.12 -1.87 -24.73
CA THR A 105 2.26 -1.75 -25.66
C THR A 105 2.97 -3.09 -25.88
N GLY A 106 2.62 -4.11 -25.10
CA GLY A 106 3.16 -5.46 -25.22
C GLY A 106 2.24 -6.52 -24.58
N PRO A 107 2.69 -7.78 -24.47
CA PRO A 107 1.94 -8.84 -23.80
C PRO A 107 1.77 -8.53 -22.30
N ALA A 108 0.72 -9.07 -21.70
CA ALA A 108 0.52 -8.98 -20.25
C ALA A 108 1.71 -9.60 -19.50
N THR A 109 2.18 -8.93 -18.47
CA THR A 109 3.17 -9.45 -17.51
C THR A 109 2.56 -9.49 -16.11
N LYS A 110 3.33 -9.91 -15.12
CA LYS A 110 3.02 -9.70 -13.69
C LYS A 110 4.08 -8.83 -13.00
N ASP A 111 4.83 -8.07 -13.80
CA ASP A 111 5.91 -7.24 -13.28
C ASP A 111 5.33 -6.00 -12.61
N VAL A 112 5.86 -5.67 -11.44
CA VAL A 112 5.52 -4.49 -10.66
C VAL A 112 6.69 -3.52 -10.77
N ASP A 113 6.43 -2.33 -11.28
CA ASP A 113 7.44 -1.29 -11.45
C ASP A 113 7.75 -0.61 -10.12
N ASP A 114 6.70 -0.28 -9.36
CA ASP A 114 6.83 0.33 -8.02
C ASP A 114 5.79 -0.22 -7.05
N ILE A 115 6.17 -0.30 -5.77
CA ILE A 115 5.25 -0.45 -4.64
C ILE A 115 5.13 0.90 -3.95
N VAL A 116 3.90 1.33 -3.67
CA VAL A 116 3.64 2.56 -2.91
C VAL A 116 2.75 2.24 -1.73
N ILE A 117 3.18 2.60 -0.52
CA ILE A 117 2.31 2.63 0.65
C ILE A 117 1.75 4.04 0.84
N LEU A 118 0.43 4.14 0.96
CA LEU A 118 -0.27 5.38 1.29
C LEU A 118 -0.83 5.27 2.69
N LEU A 119 -0.37 6.18 3.56
CA LEU A 119 -0.87 6.31 4.93
C LEU A 119 -1.94 7.40 4.97
N ALA A 120 -3.06 7.09 5.62
CA ALA A 120 -4.07 8.08 5.98
C ALA A 120 -3.58 8.89 7.17
N ALA A 121 -3.60 10.20 7.02
CA ALA A 121 -3.37 11.13 8.11
C ALA A 121 -4.66 11.87 8.48
N ASP A 122 -4.86 12.05 9.79
CA ASP A 122 -5.91 12.92 10.31
C ASP A 122 -5.52 14.40 10.08
N ASP A 123 -4.25 14.73 10.32
CA ASP A 123 -3.64 16.00 9.93
C ASP A 123 -2.42 15.76 9.01
N VAL A 124 -2.67 15.80 7.70
CA VAL A 124 -1.65 15.65 6.65
C VAL A 124 -0.48 16.64 6.81
N GLY A 125 -0.73 17.83 7.35
CA GLY A 125 0.31 18.84 7.57
C GLY A 125 1.23 18.47 8.72
N ALA A 126 0.67 17.97 9.83
CA ALA A 126 1.43 17.48 10.97
C ALA A 126 2.29 16.26 10.59
N SER A 127 1.69 15.27 9.92
CA SER A 127 2.41 14.05 9.51
C SER A 127 3.48 14.36 8.48
N LYS A 128 3.23 15.27 7.53
CA LYS A 128 4.27 15.78 6.62
C LYS A 128 5.46 16.35 7.40
N SER A 129 5.22 17.27 8.33
CA SER A 129 6.29 17.90 9.11
C SER A 129 7.08 16.87 9.91
N PHE A 130 6.39 15.91 10.53
CA PHE A 130 7.02 14.82 11.28
C PHE A 130 8.02 14.01 10.43
N TYR A 131 7.62 13.62 9.21
CA TYR A 131 8.48 12.88 8.30
C TYR A 131 9.64 13.74 7.76
N VAL A 132 9.40 15.03 7.50
CA VAL A 132 10.44 15.98 7.07
C VAL A 132 11.48 16.23 8.15
N GLU A 133 11.06 16.41 9.39
CA GLU A 133 11.95 16.58 10.55
C GLU A 133 12.85 15.36 10.80
N ARG A 134 12.42 14.19 10.31
CA ARG A 134 13.18 12.93 10.33
C ARG A 134 14.01 12.68 9.06
N GLY A 135 14.09 13.68 8.19
CA GLY A 135 15.00 13.71 7.04
C GLY A 135 14.41 13.26 5.71
N LEU A 136 13.09 13.02 5.61
CA LEU A 136 12.44 12.80 4.32
C LEU A 136 12.23 14.12 3.58
N THR A 137 12.43 14.10 2.26
CA THR A 137 12.13 15.24 1.40
C THR A 137 10.79 15.03 0.71
N VAL A 138 9.97 16.07 0.58
CA VAL A 138 8.75 15.97 -0.23
C VAL A 138 9.11 16.03 -1.72
N GLY A 139 8.75 14.99 -2.47
CA GLY A 139 8.92 14.93 -3.92
C GLY A 139 7.70 15.49 -4.66
N LYS A 140 6.50 15.00 -4.33
CA LYS A 140 5.24 15.47 -4.94
C LYS A 140 4.29 15.97 -3.87
N SER A 141 3.56 17.04 -4.17
CA SER A 141 2.52 17.58 -3.29
C SER A 141 1.42 18.20 -4.14
N PHE A 142 0.24 17.59 -4.17
CA PHE A 142 -0.90 18.11 -4.91
C PHE A 142 -2.21 17.81 -4.18
N GLY A 143 -3.04 18.85 -3.99
CA GLY A 143 -4.33 18.71 -3.31
C GLY A 143 -4.18 18.13 -1.89
N LYS A 144 -4.63 16.88 -1.71
CA LYS A 144 -4.59 16.13 -0.43
C LYS A 144 -3.54 15.01 -0.42
N TYR A 145 -2.68 14.96 -1.44
CA TYR A 145 -1.64 13.97 -1.62
C TYR A 145 -0.25 14.55 -1.38
N ILE A 146 0.58 13.80 -0.67
CA ILE A 146 2.02 14.03 -0.56
C ILE A 146 2.72 12.71 -0.90
N GLU A 147 3.81 12.79 -1.65
CA GLU A 147 4.75 11.68 -1.88
C GLU A 147 6.13 12.15 -1.45
N PHE A 148 6.82 11.35 -0.65
CA PHE A 148 8.21 11.62 -0.28
C PHE A 148 9.16 11.11 -1.36
N ASP A 149 10.24 11.85 -1.58
CA ASP A 149 11.33 11.43 -2.45
C ASP A 149 12.18 10.38 -1.74
N MET A 150 12.10 9.15 -2.23
CA MET A 150 12.75 7.97 -1.65
C MET A 150 13.40 7.13 -2.76
N PRO A 151 14.40 7.67 -3.50
CA PRO A 151 14.86 7.10 -4.77
C PRO A 151 15.54 5.74 -4.63
N SER A 152 16.12 5.43 -3.46
CA SER A 152 16.74 4.14 -3.16
C SER A 152 15.80 3.15 -2.48
N SER A 153 14.55 3.55 -2.21
CA SER A 153 13.60 2.75 -1.44
C SER A 153 12.83 1.80 -2.36
N PRO A 154 12.76 0.49 -2.05
CA PRO A 154 11.94 -0.43 -2.83
C PRO A 154 10.44 -0.19 -2.66
N ILE A 155 10.04 0.50 -1.58
CA ILE A 155 8.65 0.91 -1.32
C ILE A 155 8.61 2.43 -1.13
N LYS A 156 7.76 3.11 -1.91
CA LYS A 156 7.56 4.56 -1.80
C LYS A 156 6.53 4.88 -0.72
N LEU A 157 6.70 6.02 -0.05
CA LEU A 157 5.78 6.52 0.97
C LEU A 157 4.99 7.72 0.48
N GLY A 158 3.68 7.68 0.68
CA GLY A 158 2.82 8.84 0.50
C GLY A 158 1.84 9.03 1.66
N LEU A 159 1.35 10.26 1.78
CA LEU A 159 0.30 10.65 2.73
C LEU A 159 -0.95 11.09 1.99
N TYR A 160 -2.09 10.76 2.58
CA TYR A 160 -3.40 11.21 2.14
C TYR A 160 -4.26 11.57 3.34
N SER A 161 -5.27 12.44 3.20
CA SER A 161 -6.28 12.50 4.25
C SER A 161 -7.12 11.21 4.27
N ARG A 162 -7.49 10.73 5.46
CA ARG A 162 -8.26 9.49 5.64
C ARG A 162 -9.47 9.37 4.72
N LYS A 163 -10.32 10.40 4.68
CA LYS A 163 -11.52 10.44 3.83
C LYS A 163 -11.19 10.29 2.35
N ALA A 164 -10.10 10.93 1.90
CA ALA A 164 -9.77 10.95 0.49
C ALA A 164 -9.03 9.67 0.06
N LEU A 165 -8.27 9.03 0.95
CA LEU A 165 -7.70 7.69 0.70
C LEU A 165 -8.80 6.63 0.60
N ALA A 166 -9.72 6.60 1.56
CA ALA A 166 -10.84 5.67 1.56
C ALA A 166 -11.70 5.82 0.30
N LYS A 167 -11.97 7.07 -0.12
CA LYS A 167 -12.66 7.37 -1.39
C LYS A 167 -11.89 6.86 -2.61
N ALA A 168 -10.56 7.02 -2.64
CA ALA A 168 -9.73 6.52 -3.74
C ALA A 168 -9.79 4.99 -3.83
N ALA A 169 -9.75 4.31 -2.68
CA ALA A 169 -9.89 2.87 -2.52
C ALA A 169 -11.31 2.34 -2.81
N GLY A 170 -12.35 3.18 -2.66
CA GLY A 170 -13.74 2.74 -2.82
C GLY A 170 -14.33 2.11 -1.56
N VAL A 171 -13.80 2.45 -0.38
CA VAL A 171 -14.28 1.94 0.91
C VAL A 171 -14.82 3.07 1.78
N SER A 172 -15.56 2.70 2.83
CA SER A 172 -15.93 3.65 3.89
C SER A 172 -14.67 4.17 4.59
N PRO A 173 -14.58 5.46 4.96
CA PRO A 173 -13.49 5.95 5.80
C PRO A 173 -13.57 5.46 7.25
N GLU A 174 -14.70 4.89 7.66
CA GLU A 174 -14.91 4.38 9.01
C GLU A 174 -14.06 3.13 9.26
N GLY A 175 -13.52 3.04 10.46
CA GLY A 175 -12.71 1.93 10.93
C GLY A 175 -12.03 2.28 12.25
N SER A 176 -11.67 1.28 13.03
CA SER A 176 -11.05 1.45 14.35
C SER A 176 -10.20 0.24 14.72
N GLY A 177 -9.38 0.39 15.76
CA GLY A 177 -8.45 -0.64 16.20
C GLY A 177 -7.10 -0.55 15.48
N SER A 178 -6.37 -1.66 15.48
CA SER A 178 -5.02 -1.74 14.91
C SER A 178 -5.02 -1.49 13.40
N HIS A 179 -3.98 -0.79 12.93
CA HIS A 179 -3.67 -0.70 11.50
C HIS A 179 -3.23 -2.05 10.93
N ARG A 180 -2.77 -2.98 11.78
CA ARG A 180 -2.23 -4.29 11.39
C ARG A 180 -1.14 -4.21 10.32
N ILE A 181 -0.27 -3.22 10.43
CA ILE A 181 0.88 -3.03 9.54
C ILE A 181 2.03 -2.34 10.29
N SER A 182 3.26 -2.74 9.97
CA SER A 182 4.48 -2.03 10.34
C SER A 182 5.35 -1.77 9.10
N LEU A 183 6.07 -0.65 9.09
CA LEU A 183 6.98 -0.27 8.01
C LEU A 183 8.41 -0.62 8.41
N GLY A 184 9.02 -1.56 7.69
CA GLY A 184 10.39 -2.00 7.93
C GLY A 184 11.39 -1.08 7.24
N GLY A 185 12.14 -0.31 8.01
CA GLY A 185 13.14 0.61 7.47
C GLY A 185 13.78 1.52 8.52
N GLY A 186 14.97 2.04 8.21
CA GLY A 186 15.72 2.86 9.16
C GLY A 186 16.38 2.05 10.28
N ALA A 187 16.95 2.75 11.25
CA ALA A 187 17.77 2.16 12.31
C ALA A 187 17.03 1.99 13.64
N GLU A 188 16.04 2.84 13.93
CA GLU A 188 15.37 2.91 15.23
C GLU A 188 13.85 2.85 15.04
N PRO A 189 13.13 2.15 15.93
CA PRO A 189 11.68 2.10 15.88
C PRO A 189 11.05 3.44 16.25
N PHE A 190 9.90 3.73 15.68
CA PHE A 190 9.04 4.86 16.10
C PHE A 190 7.61 4.65 15.63
N THR A 191 6.67 5.39 16.22
CA THR A 191 5.29 5.49 15.75
C THR A 191 5.06 6.89 15.20
N ASP A 192 4.43 6.99 14.04
CA ASP A 192 4.08 8.29 13.46
C ASP A 192 2.86 8.92 14.16
N PRO A 193 2.52 10.20 13.89
CA PRO A 193 1.39 10.88 14.54
C PRO A 193 0.04 10.21 14.34
N ASP A 194 -0.10 9.36 13.32
CA ASP A 194 -1.33 8.68 12.94
C ASP A 194 -1.38 7.23 13.43
N GLY A 195 -0.35 6.77 14.15
CA GLY A 195 -0.30 5.43 14.76
C GLY A 195 0.36 4.35 13.91
N PHE A 196 1.06 4.71 12.82
CA PHE A 196 1.80 3.74 12.02
C PHE A 196 3.19 3.47 12.61
N ASP A 197 3.44 2.21 12.92
CA ASP A 197 4.70 1.77 13.48
C ASP A 197 5.76 1.55 12.40
N TRP A 198 6.96 2.04 12.69
CA TRP A 198 8.18 1.74 11.97
C TRP A 198 9.06 0.83 12.81
N GLU A 199 9.60 -0.20 12.17
CA GLU A 199 10.51 -1.16 12.77
C GLU A 199 11.87 -1.15 12.06
N PRO A 200 12.99 -1.39 12.76
CA PRO A 200 14.30 -1.47 12.13
C PRO A 200 14.33 -2.53 11.03
N ALA A 201 15.09 -2.28 9.95
CA ALA A 201 15.24 -3.25 8.86
C ALA A 201 15.91 -4.57 9.31
N SER A 202 16.69 -4.51 10.39
CA SER A 202 17.37 -5.64 11.03
C SER A 202 16.54 -6.19 12.19
N GLY A 203 15.50 -6.95 11.86
CA GLY A 203 14.68 -7.72 12.80
C GLY A 203 14.64 -9.18 12.39
#